data_AF-A0A7Y8GX21-F1
#
_entry.id   AF-A0A7Y8GX21-F1
#
_cell.length_a   1.000
_cell.length_b   1.000
_cell.length_c   1.000
_cell.angle_alpha   90.00
_cell.angle_beta   90.00
_cell.angle_gamma   90.00
#
_symmetry.space_group_name_H-M   'P 1'
#
loop_
_entity.id
_entity.type
_entity.pdbx_description
1 polymer ?
#
loop_
_entity_poly.entity_id
_entity_poly.type
_entity_poly.pdbx_seq_one_letter_code
_entity_poly.pdbx_strand_id
1 'polypeptide(L)'
;MHYSVSHHKLKLILSAQGIKTGDAGAIDTLFGGKDGYYWFGTLRDMCPEGKTLSWENQYALVNAVQAHENATAEEDEMKPQVPSAANIAAFSKLLADPI
;
A
#
# COMPACT_ATOMS: atom_id res chain seq x y z
N MET A 1 13.07 -6.38 -10.12
CA MET A 1 12.26 -5.13 -10.09
C MET A 1 12.25 -4.73 -8.63
N HIS A 2 12.80 -3.56 -8.30
CA HIS A 2 12.79 -3.08 -6.91
C HIS A 2 11.46 -2.40 -6.62
N TYR A 3 11.03 -2.50 -5.38
CA TYR A 3 9.80 -1.89 -4.89
C TYR A 3 10.16 -0.98 -3.75
N SER A 4 9.52 0.18 -3.68
CA SER A 4 9.71 1.10 -2.57
C SER A 4 8.40 1.78 -2.19
N VAL A 5 8.28 2.14 -0.92
CA VAL A 5 7.14 2.89 -0.38
C VAL A 5 7.62 3.92 0.63
N SER A 6 7.03 5.11 0.56
CA SER A 6 7.17 6.20 1.51
C SER A 6 5.93 7.07 1.44
N HIS A 7 5.66 7.90 2.47
CA HIS A 7 4.57 8.87 2.41
C HIS A 7 4.71 9.83 1.22
N HIS A 8 5.95 10.19 0.87
CA HIS A 8 6.20 11.04 -0.30
C HIS A 8 5.79 10.33 -1.60
N LYS A 9 6.21 9.08 -1.79
CA LYS A 9 5.86 8.29 -2.98
C LYS A 9 4.35 8.08 -3.10
N LEU A 10 3.67 7.77 -1.99
CA LEU A 10 2.20 7.64 -1.98
C LEU A 10 1.52 8.95 -2.38
N LYS A 11 2.00 10.11 -1.91
CA LYS A 11 1.49 11.42 -2.35
C LYS A 11 1.76 11.69 -3.84
N LEU A 12 2.93 11.30 -4.35
CA LEU A 12 3.24 11.42 -5.78
C LEU A 12 2.32 10.55 -6.63
N ILE A 13 2.05 9.31 -6.21
CA ILE A 13 1.12 8.40 -6.88
C ILE A 13 -0.26 9.02 -6.97
N LEU A 14 -0.80 9.56 -5.87
CA LEU A 14 -2.12 10.22 -5.89
C LEU A 14 -2.12 11.47 -6.77
N SER A 15 -1.09 12.32 -6.65
CA SER A 15 -0.93 13.54 -7.44
C SER A 15 -0.88 13.27 -8.94
N ALA A 16 -0.15 12.22 -9.36
CA ALA A 16 -0.05 11.80 -10.76
C ALA A 16 -1.41 11.37 -11.35
N GLN A 17 -2.36 10.96 -10.50
CA GLN A 17 -3.72 10.59 -10.90
C GLN A 17 -4.73 11.73 -10.66
N GLY A 18 -4.31 12.89 -10.16
CA GLY A 18 -5.19 14.00 -9.79
C GLY A 18 -6.09 13.69 -8.58
N ILE A 19 -5.73 12.69 -7.77
CA ILE A 19 -6.52 12.20 -6.64
C ILE A 19 -6.11 12.94 -5.35
N LYS A 20 -7.11 13.35 -4.56
CA LYS A 20 -6.88 13.92 -3.22
C LYS A 20 -6.80 12.79 -2.19
N THR A 21 -5.99 12.95 -1.14
CA THR A 21 -5.81 11.94 -0.08
C THR A 21 -7.11 11.55 0.65
N GLY A 22 -8.12 12.42 0.66
CA GLY A 22 -9.43 12.14 1.28
C GLY A 22 -10.46 11.51 0.35
N ASP A 23 -10.14 11.28 -0.92
CA ASP A 23 -11.08 10.69 -1.89
C ASP A 23 -11.02 9.15 -1.84
N ALA A 24 -11.72 8.57 -0.87
CA ALA A 24 -11.71 7.13 -0.63
C ALA A 24 -12.13 6.33 -1.87
N GLY A 25 -13.14 6.78 -2.62
CA GLY A 25 -13.64 6.06 -3.81
C GLY A 25 -12.65 6.07 -4.98
N ALA A 26 -11.96 7.20 -5.20
CA ALA A 26 -10.91 7.26 -6.21
C ALA A 26 -9.67 6.43 -5.81
N ILE A 27 -9.32 6.44 -4.52
CA ILE A 27 -8.21 5.62 -4.00
C ILE A 27 -8.56 4.13 -4.07
N ASP A 28 -9.78 3.73 -3.71
CA ASP A 28 -10.26 2.35 -3.89
C ASP A 28 -10.02 1.90 -5.34
N THR A 29 -10.52 2.68 -6.30
CA THR A 29 -10.36 2.40 -7.73
C THR A 29 -8.89 2.26 -8.13
N LEU A 30 -8.03 3.15 -7.66
CA LEU A 30 -6.59 3.14 -7.96
C LEU A 30 -5.87 1.92 -7.36
N PHE A 31 -6.27 1.50 -6.15
CA PHE A 31 -5.64 0.42 -5.38
C PHE A 31 -6.37 -0.93 -5.53
N GLY A 32 -7.04 -1.16 -6.66
CA GLY A 32 -7.59 -2.48 -7.01
C GLY A 32 -9.09 -2.66 -6.75
N GLY A 33 -9.82 -1.56 -6.56
CA GLY A 33 -11.26 -1.55 -6.30
C GLY A 33 -11.57 -1.74 -4.83
N LYS A 34 -12.35 -2.77 -4.51
CA LYS A 34 -12.79 -3.04 -3.14
C LYS A 34 -11.57 -3.11 -2.19
N ASP A 35 -11.70 -2.44 -1.05
CA ASP A 35 -10.69 -2.36 0.01
C ASP A 35 -9.38 -1.66 -0.43
N GLY A 36 -9.35 -0.97 -1.57
CA GLY A 36 -8.15 -0.29 -2.04
C GLY A 36 -7.72 0.88 -1.15
N TYR A 37 -8.66 1.66 -0.61
CA TYR A 37 -8.41 2.71 0.37
C TYR A 37 -7.85 2.16 1.68
N TYR A 38 -8.31 0.97 2.08
CA TYR A 38 -7.76 0.25 3.23
C TYR A 38 -6.28 -0.06 3.01
N TRP A 39 -5.94 -0.71 1.89
CA TRP A 39 -4.54 -1.07 1.59
C TRP A 39 -3.64 0.15 1.36
N PHE A 40 -4.18 1.25 0.84
CA PHE A 40 -3.48 2.54 0.82
C PHE A 40 -3.15 3.03 2.24
N GLY A 41 -4.10 2.92 3.17
CA GLY A 41 -3.91 3.18 4.59
C GLY A 41 -2.81 2.31 5.20
N THR A 42 -2.90 0.99 5.03
CA THR A 42 -1.90 0.02 5.51
C THR A 42 -0.49 0.35 5.00
N LEU A 43 -0.36 0.67 3.70
CA LEU A 43 0.92 1.06 3.09
C LEU A 43 1.47 2.37 3.65
N ARG A 44 0.60 3.32 3.98
CA ARG A 44 0.99 4.59 4.60
C ARG A 44 1.43 4.34 6.05
N ASP A 45 0.69 3.54 6.79
CA ASP A 45 0.87 3.35 8.23
C ASP A 45 2.11 2.49 8.54
N MET A 46 2.45 1.54 7.64
CA MET A 46 3.71 0.80 7.76
C MET A 46 4.97 1.66 7.49
N CYS A 47 4.82 2.85 6.89
CA CYS A 47 5.95 3.73 6.59
C CYS A 47 6.25 4.69 7.75
N PRO A 48 7.45 4.63 8.36
CA PRO A 48 7.86 5.66 9.30
C PRO A 48 7.99 7.02 8.60
N GLU A 49 7.66 8.10 9.32
CA GLU A 49 7.75 9.44 8.77
C GLU A 49 9.19 9.77 8.31
N GLY A 50 9.31 10.30 7.08
CA GLY A 50 10.60 10.66 6.48
C GLY A 50 11.48 9.48 6.08
N LYS A 51 10.98 8.23 6.14
CA LYS A 51 11.71 7.03 5.70
C LYS A 51 11.11 6.42 4.42
N THR A 52 11.95 5.69 3.71
CA THR A 52 11.56 4.88 2.55
C THR A 52 11.86 3.42 2.87
N LEU A 53 10.86 2.56 2.77
CA LEU A 53 11.04 1.11 2.81
C LEU A 53 11.27 0.60 1.39
N SER A 54 12.08 -0.44 1.23
CA SER A 54 12.39 -1.02 -0.07
C SER A 54 12.52 -2.54 -0.03
N TRP A 55 12.22 -3.18 -1.15
CA TRP A 55 12.26 -4.63 -1.33
C TRP A 55 12.77 -5.02 -2.71
N GLU A 56 13.48 -6.14 -2.77
CA GLU A 56 14.10 -6.65 -3.99
C GLU A 56 13.12 -7.29 -4.98
N ASN A 57 11.94 -7.68 -4.50
CA ASN A 57 10.93 -8.35 -5.32
C ASN A 57 9.50 -8.17 -4.77
N GLN A 58 8.53 -8.51 -5.61
CA GLN A 58 7.10 -8.37 -5.31
C GLN A 58 6.68 -9.20 -4.10
N TYR A 59 7.19 -10.43 -3.96
CA TYR A 59 6.82 -11.32 -2.86
C TYR A 59 7.27 -10.73 -1.52
N ALA A 60 8.46 -10.14 -1.45
CA ALA A 60 8.96 -9.48 -0.27
C ALA A 60 8.11 -8.26 0.13
N LEU A 61 7.68 -7.45 -0.85
CA LEU A 61 6.72 -6.36 -0.62
C LEU A 61 5.38 -6.89 -0.07
N VAL A 62 4.76 -7.86 -0.74
CA VAL A 62 3.45 -8.39 -0.35
C VAL A 62 3.50 -9.03 1.04
N ASN A 63 4.56 -9.80 1.32
CA ASN A 63 4.76 -10.41 2.63
C ASN A 63 4.95 -9.36 3.74
N ALA A 64 5.65 -8.26 3.46
CA ALA A 64 5.81 -7.18 4.43
C ALA A 64 4.49 -6.45 4.72
N VAL A 65 3.67 -6.21 3.69
CA VAL A 65 2.32 -5.64 3.84
C VAL A 65 1.44 -6.56 4.68
N GLN A 66 1.41 -7.85 4.37
CA GLN A 66 0.62 -8.82 5.14
C GLN A 66 1.13 -8.98 6.57
N ALA A 67 2.45 -8.93 6.79
CA ALA A 67 3.01 -9.02 8.13
C ALA A 67 2.62 -7.81 8.99
N HIS A 68 2.61 -6.61 8.42
CA HIS A 68 2.13 -5.41 9.11
C HIS A 68 0.65 -5.52 9.46
N GLU A 69 -0.20 -5.91 8.49
CA GLU A 69 -1.63 -6.16 8.70
C GLU A 69 -1.89 -7.19 9.81
N ASN A 70 -1.12 -8.29 9.81
CA ASN A 70 -1.27 -9.32 10.84
C ASN A 70 -0.94 -8.78 12.23
N ALA A 71 0.12 -7.98 12.36
CA ALA A 71 0.50 -7.38 13.63
C ALA A 71 -0.56 -6.39 14.13
N THR A 72 -1.06 -5.51 13.26
CA THR A 72 -2.11 -4.55 13.65
C THR A 72 -3.43 -5.25 14.00
N ALA A 73 -3.81 -6.28 13.24
CA ALA A 73 -5.02 -7.04 13.53
C ALA A 73 -4.89 -7.83 14.86
N GLU A 74 -3.71 -8.37 15.17
CA GLU A 74 -3.45 -9.02 16.45
C GLU A 74 -3.56 -8.03 17.62
N GLU A 75 -2.97 -6.84 17.49
CA GLU A 75 -3.08 -5.76 18.48
C GLU A 75 -4.54 -5.33 18.72
N ASP A 76 -5.35 -5.30 17.66
CA ASP A 76 -6.75 -4.91 17.72
C ASP A 76 -7.71 -6.08 18.10
N GLU A 77 -7.19 -7.27 18.41
CA GLU A 77 -7.98 -8.51 18.64
C GLU A 77 -8.96 -8.84 17.49
N MET A 78 -8.59 -8.50 16.26
CA MET A 78 -9.38 -8.70 15.04
C MET A 78 -8.77 -9.76 14.12
N LYS A 79 -9.58 -10.28 13.19
CA LYS A 79 -9.09 -11.16 12.13
C LYS A 79 -8.38 -10.32 11.05
N PRO A 80 -7.14 -10.68 10.64
CA PRO A 80 -6.45 -9.94 9.60
C PRO A 80 -7.15 -10.05 8.25
N GLN A 81 -7.09 -8.97 7.50
CA GLN A 81 -7.50 -8.93 6.11
C GLN A 81 -6.41 -9.51 5.21
N VAL A 82 -6.82 -10.00 4.04
CA VAL A 82 -5.90 -10.52 3.02
C VAL A 82 -6.12 -9.73 1.74
N PRO A 83 -5.08 -9.13 1.14
CA PRO A 83 -5.25 -8.34 -0.07
C PRO A 83 -5.69 -9.26 -1.21
N SER A 84 -6.68 -8.81 -1.97
CA SER A 84 -7.10 -9.56 -3.15
C SER A 84 -6.02 -9.52 -4.23
N ALA A 85 -6.12 -10.41 -5.23
CA ALA A 85 -5.22 -10.39 -6.39
C ALA A 85 -5.24 -9.03 -7.12
N ALA A 86 -6.38 -8.34 -7.15
CA ALA A 86 -6.50 -7.01 -7.74
C ALA A 86 -5.74 -5.95 -6.93
N ASN A 87 -5.84 -5.99 -5.59
CA ASN A 87 -5.08 -5.08 -4.72
C ASN A 87 -3.58 -5.33 -4.88
N ILE A 88 -3.15 -6.59 -4.82
CA ILE A 88 -1.74 -6.98 -4.99
C ILE A 88 -1.20 -6.46 -6.32
N ALA A 89 -1.91 -6.70 -7.42
CA ALA A 89 -1.50 -6.22 -8.74
C ALA A 89 -1.40 -4.69 -8.79
N ALA A 90 -2.38 -3.98 -8.22
CA ALA A 90 -2.42 -2.52 -8.22
C ALA A 90 -1.26 -1.91 -7.42
N PHE A 91 -1.12 -2.22 -6.13
CA PHE A 91 -0.03 -1.62 -5.34
C PHE A 91 1.34 -2.09 -5.82
N SER A 92 1.48 -3.33 -6.30
CA SER A 92 2.77 -3.78 -6.85
C SER A 92 3.15 -2.96 -8.08
N LYS A 93 2.19 -2.68 -8.97
CA LYS A 93 2.42 -1.84 -10.14
C LYS A 93 2.80 -0.40 -9.74
N LEU A 94 2.10 0.17 -8.75
CA LEU A 94 2.30 1.56 -8.33
C LEU A 94 3.61 1.75 -7.53
N LEU A 95 4.05 0.72 -6.80
CA LEU A 95 5.22 0.77 -5.93
C LEU A 95 6.50 0.25 -6.59
N ALA A 96 6.41 -0.35 -7.77
CA ALA A 96 7.60 -0.73 -8.52
C ALA A 96 8.39 0.53 -8.95
N ASP A 97 9.71 0.51 -8.77
CA ASP A 97 10.58 1.65 -9.10
C ASP A 97 10.79 1.82 -10.61
N PRO A 98 10.99 3.07 -11.05
CA PRO A 98 12.37 3.58 -11.13
C PRO A 98 12.52 5.02 -10.58
N ILE A 99 12.02 5.33 -9.37
CA ILE A 99 12.28 6.64 -8.74
C ILE A 99 13.65 6.62 -8.06
#